data_AF-A0A1H0RBU3-F1
#
_entry.id   AF-A0A1H0RBU3-F1
#
_cell.length_a   1.000
_cell.length_b   1.000
_cell.length_c   1.000
_cell.angle_alpha   90.00
_cell.angle_beta   90.00
_cell.angle_gamma   90.00
#
_symmetry.space_group_name_H-M   'P 1'
#
loop_
_entity.id
_entity.type
_entity.pdbx_description
1 polymer ?
#
loop_
_entity_poly.entity_id
_entity_poly.type
_entity_poly.pdbx_seq_one_letter_code
_entity_poly.pdbx_strand_id
1 'polypeptide(L)'
;MQEPAASEIGRVYFPSSPGEFITLFAHFHRAEIARMAGWRDRIDRTTNWAITLVAAMLSVSLSTSNAHHSVLMFAMVLAFFLLMIESRRYRFFDVYRSRVRRLERNYYAKLFDPGLEAERDWLRTMAADLQTPTFVMSMAEAVSRRLRRNYIWIFLILLGAWALKVTFPSFSGEIPAALSFQDWVRNAGVGPVSGWIISAIIVGFYGWIVVAAFRTHRHQGELAHGDAHV
;
A
#
# COMPACT_ATOMS: atom_id res chain seq x y z
N MET A 1 -32.73 49.79 -26.22
CA MET A 1 -32.70 48.50 -25.49
C MET A 1 -31.23 48.16 -25.29
N GLN A 2 -30.76 48.18 -24.05
CA GLN A 2 -29.42 47.70 -23.69
C GLN A 2 -29.45 46.17 -23.67
N GLU A 3 -28.54 45.52 -24.39
CA GLU A 3 -28.27 44.09 -24.21
C GLU A 3 -27.86 43.82 -22.77
N PRO A 4 -28.35 42.74 -22.14
CA PRO A 4 -27.88 42.37 -20.81
C PRO A 4 -26.42 41.90 -20.93
N ALA A 5 -25.54 42.52 -20.13
CA ALA A 5 -24.14 42.15 -20.00
C ALA A 5 -24.04 40.63 -19.73
N ALA A 6 -23.41 39.91 -20.65
CA ALA A 6 -23.11 38.50 -20.48
C ALA A 6 -22.22 38.32 -19.24
N SER A 7 -22.84 37.84 -18.15
CA SER A 7 -22.26 37.21 -16.96
C SER A 7 -20.73 37.07 -16.96
N GLU A 8 -20.03 37.96 -16.23
CA GLU A 8 -18.60 37.82 -15.89
C GLU A 8 -18.29 36.56 -15.05
N ILE A 9 -19.31 35.85 -14.60
CA ILE A 9 -19.19 34.58 -13.88
C ILE A 9 -18.81 33.49 -14.90
N GLY A 10 -17.51 33.31 -15.15
CA GLY A 10 -17.01 32.20 -15.97
C GLY A 10 -15.71 32.41 -16.74
N ARG A 11 -15.09 33.59 -16.74
CA ARG A 11 -13.79 33.77 -17.42
C ARG A 11 -12.66 33.10 -16.64
N VAL A 12 -12.03 32.10 -17.25
CA VAL A 12 -10.75 31.53 -16.78
C VAL A 12 -9.64 32.50 -17.15
N TYR A 13 -8.92 32.99 -16.15
CA TYR A 13 -7.75 33.85 -16.36
C TYR A 13 -6.48 33.01 -16.46
N PHE A 14 -5.69 33.27 -17.49
CA PHE A 14 -4.36 32.67 -17.67
C PHE A 14 -3.28 33.69 -17.31
N PRO A 15 -2.14 33.23 -16.76
CA PRO A 15 -1.02 34.11 -16.43
C PRO A 15 -0.56 34.85 -17.69
N SER A 16 -0.50 36.18 -17.60
CA SER A 16 -0.15 37.07 -18.71
C SER A 16 1.29 37.58 -18.63
N SER A 17 1.94 37.41 -17.48
CA SER A 17 3.34 37.77 -17.24
C SER A 17 4.19 36.58 -16.78
N PRO A 18 5.52 36.59 -17.01
CA PRO A 18 6.41 35.55 -16.50
C PRO A 18 6.34 35.39 -14.97
N GLY A 19 6.16 36.51 -14.25
CA GLY A 19 6.02 36.49 -12.78
C GLY A 19 4.75 35.77 -12.32
N GLU A 20 3.62 36.02 -12.98
CA GLU A 20 2.37 35.29 -12.73
C GLU A 20 2.51 33.80 -13.05
N PHE A 21 3.17 33.45 -14.15
CA PHE A 21 3.41 32.06 -14.53
C PHE A 21 4.24 31.31 -13.48
N ILE A 22 5.37 31.90 -13.05
CA ILE A 22 6.23 31.33 -12.00
C ILE A 22 5.45 31.17 -10.70
N THR A 23 4.65 32.17 -10.33
CA THR A 23 3.82 32.14 -9.12
C THR A 23 2.79 31.01 -9.18
N LEU A 24 2.06 30.90 -10.30
CA LEU A 24 1.08 29.82 -10.52
C LEU A 24 1.75 28.44 -10.42
N PHE A 25 2.89 28.25 -11.08
CA PHE A 25 3.64 26.99 -11.04
C PHE A 25 4.15 26.65 -9.65
N ALA A 26 4.67 27.64 -8.91
CA ALA A 26 5.15 27.45 -7.54
C ALA A 26 4.01 27.02 -6.60
N HIS A 27 2.84 27.66 -6.70
CA HIS A 27 1.66 27.29 -5.91
C HIS A 27 1.10 25.93 -6.31
N PHE A 28 1.05 25.62 -7.61
CA PHE A 28 0.63 24.30 -8.10
C PHE A 28 1.54 23.18 -7.57
N HIS A 29 2.86 23.35 -7.69
CA HIS A 29 3.83 22.39 -7.17
C HIS A 29 3.72 22.20 -5.65
N ARG A 30 3.59 23.30 -4.88
CA ARG A 30 3.37 23.24 -3.44
C ARG A 30 2.11 22.46 -3.08
N ALA A 31 1.01 22.67 -3.82
CA ALA A 31 -0.24 21.96 -3.61
C ALA A 31 -0.12 20.46 -3.94
N GLU A 32 0.60 20.10 -5.01
CA GLU A 32 0.87 18.70 -5.36
C GLU A 32 1.73 18.00 -4.30
N ILE A 33 2.78 18.65 -3.78
CA ILE A 33 3.57 18.13 -2.65
C ILE A 33 2.69 17.92 -1.41
N ALA A 34 1.83 18.88 -1.07
CA ALA A 34 0.94 18.77 0.08
C ALA A 34 -0.05 17.60 -0.07
N ARG A 35 -0.61 17.40 -1.28
CA ARG A 35 -1.46 16.23 -1.59
C ARG A 35 -0.68 14.92 -1.45
N MET A 36 0.53 14.85 -2.02
CA MET A 36 1.40 13.69 -1.92
C MET A 36 1.73 13.35 -0.47
N ALA A 37 2.10 14.34 0.35
CA ALA A 37 2.37 14.17 1.78
C ALA A 37 1.13 13.66 2.55
N GLY A 38 -0.04 14.27 2.32
CA GLY A 38 -1.28 13.84 2.95
C GLY A 38 -1.70 12.41 2.59
N TRP A 39 -1.41 11.95 1.36
CA TRP A 39 -1.62 10.56 0.96
C TRP A 39 -0.60 9.61 1.59
N ARG A 40 0.67 10.01 1.70
CA ARG A 40 1.69 9.26 2.42
C ARG A 40 1.27 9.02 3.87
N ASP A 41 0.84 10.05 4.59
CA ASP A 41 0.40 9.92 5.98
C ASP A 41 -0.80 8.97 6.16
N ARG A 42 -1.69 8.90 5.16
CA ARG A 42 -2.84 7.97 5.20
C ARG A 42 -2.41 6.51 4.98
N ILE A 43 -1.33 6.28 4.26
CA ILE A 43 -0.74 4.96 4.00
C ILE A 43 0.06 4.50 5.21
N ASP A 44 0.85 5.39 5.80
CA ASP A 44 1.66 5.07 6.98
C ASP A 44 0.73 4.76 8.19
N ARG A 45 -0.37 5.50 8.35
CA ARG A 45 -1.39 5.20 9.36
C ARG A 45 -2.02 3.82 9.20
N THR A 46 -2.27 3.34 7.98
CA THR A 46 -2.85 1.98 7.79
C THR A 46 -1.90 0.88 8.21
N THR A 47 -0.60 1.03 7.94
CA THR A 47 0.41 0.07 8.40
C THR A 47 0.53 0.11 9.92
N ASN A 48 0.51 1.30 10.55
CA ASN A 48 0.51 1.43 12.00
C ASN A 48 -0.70 0.72 12.63
N TRP A 49 -1.90 0.91 12.09
CA TRP A 49 -3.10 0.20 12.54
C TRP A 49 -2.96 -1.32 12.39
N ALA A 50 -2.36 -1.80 11.30
CA ALA A 50 -2.13 -3.23 11.10
C ALA A 50 -1.21 -3.79 12.19
N ILE A 51 -0.10 -3.11 12.49
CA ILE A 51 0.85 -3.50 13.53
C ILE A 51 0.17 -3.49 14.91
N THR A 52 -0.52 -2.42 15.28
CA THR A 52 -1.21 -2.29 16.58
C THR A 52 -2.22 -3.42 16.79
N LEU A 53 -3.00 -3.71 15.77
CA LEU A 53 -4.07 -4.69 15.82
C LEU A 53 -3.53 -6.12 15.87
N VAL A 54 -2.47 -6.41 15.11
CA VAL A 54 -1.75 -7.69 15.17
C VAL A 54 -1.09 -7.87 16.54
N ALA A 55 -0.44 -6.84 17.08
CA ALA A 55 0.16 -6.89 18.41
C ALA A 55 -0.89 -7.16 19.50
N ALA A 56 -2.06 -6.51 19.43
CA ALA A 56 -3.16 -6.74 20.34
C ALA A 56 -3.67 -8.20 20.27
N MET A 57 -3.88 -8.73 19.07
CA MET A 57 -4.35 -10.11 18.87
C MET A 57 -3.31 -11.15 19.29
N LEU A 58 -2.02 -10.90 19.04
CA LEU A 58 -0.93 -11.72 19.54
C LEU A 58 -0.90 -11.73 21.06
N SER A 59 -1.03 -10.57 21.70
CA SER A 59 -1.08 -10.45 23.16
C SER A 59 -2.23 -11.26 23.75
N VAL A 60 -3.45 -11.12 23.20
CA VAL A 60 -4.62 -11.90 23.64
C VAL A 60 -4.40 -13.41 23.43
N SER A 61 -3.88 -13.80 22.27
CA SER A 61 -3.70 -15.22 21.93
C SER A 61 -2.61 -15.90 22.77
N LEU A 62 -1.55 -15.19 23.12
CA LEU A 62 -0.40 -15.74 23.85
C LEU A 62 -0.53 -15.62 25.37
N SER A 63 -1.24 -14.61 25.87
CA SER A 63 -1.42 -14.40 27.32
C SER A 63 -2.39 -15.40 27.98
N THR A 64 -3.28 -16.00 27.20
CA THR A 64 -4.27 -16.95 27.71
C THR A 64 -3.99 -18.34 27.13
N SER A 65 -3.71 -19.31 28.00
CA SER A 65 -3.49 -20.70 27.59
C SER A 65 -4.69 -21.25 26.79
N ASN A 66 -5.91 -20.92 27.24
CA ASN A 66 -7.17 -21.33 26.60
C ASN A 66 -7.60 -20.46 25.40
N ALA A 67 -6.82 -19.46 24.99
CA ALA A 67 -7.19 -18.68 23.79
C ALA A 67 -7.08 -19.54 22.54
N HIS A 68 -8.17 -19.64 21.79
CA HIS A 68 -8.22 -20.43 20.58
C HIS A 68 -7.33 -19.83 19.48
N HIS A 69 -6.62 -20.67 18.71
CA HIS A 69 -5.71 -20.22 17.63
C HIS A 69 -6.45 -19.50 16.48
N SER A 70 -7.78 -19.56 16.45
CA SER A 70 -8.63 -18.80 15.51
C SER A 70 -8.49 -17.29 15.68
N VAL A 71 -8.09 -16.80 16.85
CA VAL A 71 -7.76 -15.37 17.06
C VAL A 71 -6.64 -14.91 16.13
N LEU A 72 -5.61 -15.74 15.94
CA LEU A 72 -4.50 -15.44 15.04
C LEU A 72 -4.91 -15.51 13.58
N MET A 73 -5.81 -16.43 13.23
CA MET A 73 -6.39 -16.47 11.89
C MET A 73 -7.23 -15.23 11.59
N PHE A 74 -8.00 -14.76 12.57
CA PHE A 74 -8.73 -13.50 12.46
C PHE A 74 -7.77 -12.31 12.27
N ALA A 75 -6.66 -12.29 13.00
CA ALA A 75 -5.60 -11.29 12.81
C ALA A 75 -4.99 -11.33 11.40
N MET A 76 -4.81 -12.51 10.80
CA MET A 76 -4.35 -12.65 9.40
C MET A 76 -5.36 -12.05 8.42
N VAL A 77 -6.66 -12.32 8.59
CA VAL A 77 -7.72 -11.75 7.74
C VAL A 77 -7.72 -10.23 7.84
N LEU A 78 -7.56 -9.70 9.05
CA LEU A 78 -7.58 -8.28 9.32
C LEU A 78 -6.33 -7.55 8.78
N ALA A 79 -5.16 -8.17 8.91
CA ALA A 79 -3.93 -7.70 8.26
C ALA A 79 -4.07 -7.71 6.73
N PHE A 80 -4.68 -8.75 6.16
CA PHE A 80 -4.97 -8.80 4.71
C PHE A 80 -5.94 -7.70 4.28
N PHE A 81 -7.00 -7.46 5.04
CA PHE A 81 -7.93 -6.37 4.77
C PHE A 81 -7.24 -5.00 4.78
N LEU A 82 -6.37 -4.75 5.76
CA LEU A 82 -5.59 -3.51 5.84
C LEU A 82 -4.58 -3.39 4.70
N LEU A 83 -3.93 -4.49 4.29
CA LEU A 83 -3.09 -4.52 3.09
C LEU A 83 -3.89 -4.10 1.84
N MET A 84 -5.13 -4.56 1.69
CA MET A 84 -5.97 -4.21 0.55
C MET A 84 -6.39 -2.73 0.56
N ILE A 85 -6.76 -2.19 1.72
CA ILE A 85 -7.04 -0.75 1.87
C ILE A 85 -5.80 0.07 1.53
N GLU A 86 -4.66 -0.31 2.10
CA GLU A 86 -3.41 0.40 1.93
C GLU A 86 -2.91 0.35 0.48
N SER A 87 -3.04 -0.81 -0.18
CA SER A 87 -2.69 -0.96 -1.60
C SER A 87 -3.56 -0.08 -2.49
N ARG A 88 -4.86 0.05 -2.18
CA ARG A 88 -5.74 1.01 -2.87
C ARG A 88 -5.25 2.44 -2.66
N ARG A 89 -4.92 2.84 -1.42
CA ARG A 89 -4.39 4.18 -1.09
C ARG A 89 -3.04 4.45 -1.76
N TYR A 90 -2.19 3.44 -1.86
CA TYR A 90 -0.89 3.52 -2.51
C TYR A 90 -0.99 3.88 -3.99
N ARG A 91 -2.04 3.42 -4.69
CA ARG A 91 -2.33 3.83 -6.08
C ARG A 91 -2.66 5.31 -6.20
N PHE A 92 -3.35 5.90 -5.23
CA PHE A 92 -3.58 7.35 -5.21
C PHE A 92 -2.29 8.11 -4.94
N PHE A 93 -1.50 7.66 -3.95
CA PHE A 93 -0.19 8.26 -3.68
C PHE A 93 0.72 8.26 -4.92
N ASP A 94 0.73 7.16 -5.68
CA ASP A 94 1.54 7.03 -6.89
C ASP A 94 1.18 8.08 -7.97
N VAL A 95 -0.11 8.41 -8.12
CA VAL A 95 -0.57 9.47 -9.04
C VAL A 95 -0.03 10.84 -8.64
N TYR A 96 -0.06 11.19 -7.34
CA TYR A 96 0.46 12.49 -6.90
C TYR A 96 1.99 12.52 -6.93
N ARG A 97 2.65 11.42 -6.54
CA ARG A 97 4.10 11.26 -6.64
C ARG A 97 4.56 11.44 -8.08
N SER A 98 3.86 10.85 -9.05
CA SER A 98 4.28 10.93 -10.45
C SER A 98 4.20 12.35 -11.00
N ARG A 99 3.14 13.11 -10.66
CA ARG A 99 3.03 14.52 -11.04
C ARG A 99 4.13 15.38 -10.44
N VAL A 100 4.40 15.24 -9.14
CA VAL A 100 5.48 15.97 -8.47
C VAL A 100 6.81 15.64 -9.14
N ARG A 101 7.11 14.35 -9.37
CA ARG A 101 8.35 13.93 -10.04
C ARG A 101 8.49 14.46 -11.45
N ARG A 102 7.40 14.52 -12.21
CA ARG A 102 7.42 15.09 -13.57
C ARG A 102 7.72 16.59 -13.57
N LEU A 103 7.17 17.35 -12.61
CA LEU A 103 7.50 18.77 -12.41
C LEU A 103 8.96 18.94 -11.99
N GLU A 104 9.42 18.16 -11.01
CA GLU A 104 10.80 18.20 -10.53
C GLU A 104 11.80 17.91 -11.65
N ARG A 105 11.57 16.86 -12.43
CA ARG A 105 12.45 16.42 -13.51
C ARG A 105 12.50 17.39 -14.69
N ASN A 106 11.36 17.91 -15.12
CA ASN A 106 11.30 18.67 -16.38
C ASN A 106 11.36 20.19 -16.21
N TYR A 107 10.99 20.71 -15.05
CA TYR A 107 11.02 22.14 -14.77
C TYR A 107 12.10 22.50 -13.75
N TYR A 108 12.06 21.92 -12.55
CA TYR A 108 12.97 22.35 -11.48
C TYR A 108 14.42 21.89 -11.68
N ALA A 109 14.67 20.67 -12.16
CA ALA A 109 16.02 20.18 -12.43
C ALA A 109 16.76 21.07 -13.43
N LYS A 110 16.04 21.59 -14.44
CA LYS A 110 16.59 22.50 -15.45
C LYS A 110 17.00 23.86 -14.91
N LEU A 111 16.47 24.28 -13.76
CA LEU A 111 16.94 25.51 -13.10
C LEU A 111 18.35 25.34 -12.53
N PHE A 112 18.71 24.12 -12.15
CA PHE A 112 20.02 23.79 -11.59
C PHE A 112 21.03 23.37 -12.66
N ASP A 113 20.55 22.79 -13.77
CA ASP A 113 21.35 22.48 -14.94
C ASP A 113 20.55 22.78 -16.23
N PRO A 114 20.74 23.98 -16.83
CA PRO A 114 20.05 24.37 -18.05
C PRO A 114 20.35 23.49 -19.27
N GLY A 115 21.45 22.72 -19.23
CA GLY A 115 21.84 21.79 -20.29
C GLY A 115 20.99 20.51 -20.33
N LEU A 116 20.20 20.23 -19.30
CA LEU A 116 19.32 19.07 -19.26
C LEU A 116 18.18 19.20 -20.29
N GLU A 117 18.04 18.18 -21.12
CA GLU A 117 16.88 18.05 -21.99
C GLU A 117 15.64 17.69 -21.16
N ALA A 118 14.56 18.46 -21.34
CA ALA A 118 13.26 18.08 -20.81
C ALA A 118 12.68 16.94 -21.66
N GLU A 119 11.91 16.06 -21.05
CA GLU A 119 11.11 15.09 -21.78
C GLU A 119 10.21 15.80 -22.81
N ARG A 120 10.18 15.30 -24.04
CA ARG A 120 9.34 15.85 -25.09
C ARG A 120 7.87 15.78 -24.67
N ASP A 121 7.13 16.86 -24.91
CA ASP A 121 5.68 16.96 -24.64
C ASP A 121 5.24 16.71 -23.19
N TRP A 122 6.14 16.78 -22.19
CA TRP A 122 5.80 16.50 -20.79
C TRP A 122 4.64 17.35 -20.23
N LEU A 123 4.48 18.59 -20.73
CA LEU A 123 3.36 19.47 -20.40
C LEU A 123 2.03 18.95 -20.95
N ARG A 124 2.02 18.37 -22.17
CA ARG A 124 0.83 17.73 -22.73
C ARG A 124 0.44 16.51 -21.92
N THR A 125 1.43 15.70 -21.52
CA THR A 125 1.20 14.53 -20.66
C THR A 125 0.68 14.95 -19.28
N MET A 126 1.22 16.02 -18.69
CA MET A 126 0.69 16.60 -17.44
C MET A 126 -0.75 17.13 -17.59
N ALA A 127 -1.05 17.82 -18.69
CA ALA A 127 -2.39 18.31 -18.97
C ALA A 127 -3.39 17.15 -19.12
N ALA A 128 -3.02 16.08 -19.83
CA ALA A 128 -3.82 14.87 -19.95
C ALA A 128 -4.05 14.19 -18.59
N ASP A 129 -3.01 14.08 -17.75
CA ASP A 129 -3.12 13.50 -16.40
C ASP A 129 -4.00 14.34 -15.46
N LEU A 130 -4.05 15.66 -15.65
CA LEU A 130 -4.92 16.57 -14.90
C LEU A 130 -6.36 16.51 -15.39
N GLN A 131 -6.57 16.38 -16.70
CA GLN A 131 -7.90 16.30 -17.30
C GLN A 131 -8.56 14.94 -17.02
N THR A 132 -7.79 13.86 -17.16
CA THR A 132 -8.25 12.48 -16.99
C THR A 132 -7.28 11.71 -16.09
N PRO A 133 -7.39 11.84 -14.75
CA PRO A 133 -6.51 11.14 -13.83
C PRO A 133 -6.74 9.63 -13.91
N THR A 134 -5.72 8.90 -14.38
CA THR A 134 -5.76 7.43 -14.47
C THR A 134 -4.77 6.78 -13.50
N PHE A 135 -5.10 5.58 -13.03
CA PHE A 135 -4.17 4.80 -12.22
C PHE A 135 -3.23 4.01 -13.12
N VAL A 136 -1.98 4.43 -13.21
CA VAL A 136 -0.93 3.70 -13.94
C VAL A 136 -0.63 2.36 -13.26
N MET A 137 -0.54 2.36 -11.93
CA MET A 137 -0.29 1.16 -11.16
C MET A 137 -1.55 0.30 -11.00
N SER A 138 -1.41 -1.00 -11.30
CA SER A 138 -2.49 -1.97 -11.11
C SER A 138 -2.70 -2.31 -9.62
N MET A 139 -3.86 -2.87 -9.28
CA MET A 139 -4.11 -3.33 -7.91
C MET A 139 -3.15 -4.45 -7.50
N ALA A 140 -2.87 -5.40 -8.40
CA ALA A 140 -1.94 -6.49 -8.13
C ALA A 140 -0.52 -5.99 -7.88
N GLU A 141 -0.07 -4.99 -8.64
CA GLU A 141 1.24 -4.37 -8.44
C GLU A 141 1.32 -3.63 -7.10
N ALA A 142 0.30 -2.86 -6.74
CA ALA A 142 0.25 -2.17 -5.46
C ALA A 142 0.31 -3.15 -4.28
N VAL A 143 -0.44 -4.25 -4.36
CA VAL A 143 -0.42 -5.34 -3.36
C VAL A 143 0.98 -5.94 -3.26
N SER A 144 1.60 -6.34 -4.39
CA SER A 144 2.97 -6.90 -4.39
C SER A 144 3.99 -5.96 -3.73
N ARG A 145 3.92 -4.65 -4.01
CA ARG A 145 4.83 -3.65 -3.45
C ARG A 145 4.66 -3.48 -1.94
N ARG A 146 3.41 -3.32 -1.47
CA ARG A 146 3.12 -3.14 -0.04
C ARG A 146 3.35 -4.42 0.77
N LEU A 147 3.06 -5.57 0.16
CA LEU A 147 3.34 -6.88 0.74
C LEU A 147 4.85 -7.06 1.00
N ARG A 148 5.70 -6.90 -0.01
CA ARG A 148 7.16 -7.05 0.12
C ARG A 148 7.78 -6.13 1.15
N ARG A 149 7.33 -4.88 1.22
CA ARG A 149 7.97 -3.86 2.06
C ARG A 149 7.55 -3.92 3.52
N ASN A 150 6.27 -4.18 3.79
CA ASN A 150 5.72 -4.02 5.14
C ASN A 150 5.02 -5.28 5.64
N TYR A 151 4.09 -5.84 4.86
CA TYR A 151 3.19 -6.88 5.38
C TYR A 151 3.80 -8.27 5.42
N ILE A 152 4.87 -8.54 4.67
CA ILE A 152 5.52 -9.86 4.68
C ILE A 152 5.95 -10.25 6.10
N TRP A 153 6.52 -9.31 6.86
CA TRP A 153 6.93 -9.54 8.24
C TRP A 153 5.74 -9.74 9.17
N ILE A 154 4.67 -8.94 9.00
CA ILE A 154 3.44 -9.08 9.79
C ILE A 154 2.84 -10.49 9.60
N PHE A 155 2.75 -10.96 8.36
CA PHE A 155 2.25 -12.30 8.06
C PHE A 155 3.19 -13.40 8.57
N LEU A 156 4.51 -13.26 8.42
CA LEU A 156 5.44 -14.26 8.94
C LEU A 156 5.36 -14.40 10.47
N ILE A 157 5.23 -13.29 11.19
CA ILE A 157 5.04 -13.29 12.66
C ILE A 157 3.72 -13.99 13.01
N LEU A 158 2.63 -13.65 12.32
CA LEU A 158 1.33 -14.31 12.53
C LEU A 158 1.38 -15.82 12.22
N LEU A 159 2.09 -16.23 11.15
CA LEU A 159 2.28 -17.64 10.82
C LEU A 159 3.03 -18.37 11.91
N GLY A 160 4.14 -17.80 12.38
CA GLY A 160 4.94 -18.37 13.45
C GLY A 160 4.14 -18.51 14.75
N ALA A 161 3.39 -17.48 15.13
CA ALA A 161 2.52 -17.52 16.29
C ALA A 161 1.41 -18.57 16.14
N TRP A 162 0.80 -18.68 14.95
CA TRP A 162 -0.24 -19.66 14.69
C TRP A 162 0.32 -21.08 14.74
N ALA A 163 1.46 -21.33 14.09
CA ALA A 163 2.13 -22.62 14.10
C ALA A 163 2.53 -23.02 15.54
N LEU A 164 3.05 -22.08 16.33
CA LEU A 164 3.37 -22.32 17.74
C LEU A 164 2.13 -22.71 18.54
N LYS A 165 1.01 -22.00 18.37
CA LYS A 165 -0.23 -22.27 19.11
C LYS A 165 -0.88 -23.61 18.75
N VAL A 166 -0.80 -24.02 17.48
CA VAL A 166 -1.29 -25.34 17.03
C VAL A 166 -0.38 -26.48 17.52
N THR A 167 0.93 -26.23 17.56
CA THR A 167 1.94 -27.20 18.01
C THR A 167 1.88 -27.40 19.54
N PHE A 168 1.62 -26.33 20.29
CA PHE A 168 1.55 -26.34 21.75
C PHE A 168 0.19 -25.81 22.24
N PRO A 169 -0.89 -26.64 22.18
CA PRO A 169 -2.24 -26.22 22.58
C PRO A 169 -2.33 -25.87 24.07
N SER A 170 -1.58 -26.58 24.92
CA SER A 170 -1.40 -26.26 26.34
C SER A 170 0.07 -25.99 26.61
N PHE A 171 0.39 -24.74 26.98
CA PHE A 171 1.68 -24.38 27.57
C PHE A 171 1.78 -24.84 29.04
N SER A 172 1.38 -26.09 29.33
CA SER A 172 1.40 -26.67 30.67
C SER A 172 2.76 -27.26 31.06
N GLY A 173 3.83 -26.98 30.31
CA GLY A 173 5.19 -27.41 30.63
C GLY A 173 5.56 -28.83 30.20
N GLU A 174 4.59 -29.63 29.75
CA GLU A 174 4.84 -30.95 29.16
C GLU A 174 4.99 -30.80 27.64
N ILE A 175 6.23 -30.86 27.15
CA ILE A 175 6.49 -30.98 25.71
C ILE A 175 6.05 -32.39 25.32
N PRO A 176 5.05 -32.57 24.43
CA PRO A 176 4.63 -33.91 24.03
C PRO A 176 5.82 -34.64 23.40
N ALA A 177 6.15 -35.83 23.93
CA ALA A 177 7.35 -36.60 23.56
C ALA A 177 7.42 -36.98 22.07
N ALA A 178 6.29 -36.92 21.35
CA ALA A 178 6.22 -36.94 19.90
C ALA A 178 4.90 -36.29 19.44
N LEU A 179 4.97 -35.17 18.72
CA LEU A 179 3.82 -34.62 18.00
C LEU A 179 3.72 -35.35 16.65
N SER A 180 2.75 -36.25 16.51
CA SER A 180 2.43 -36.82 15.20
C SER A 180 1.86 -35.74 14.29
N PHE A 181 2.13 -35.82 12.99
CA PHE A 181 1.52 -34.92 12.00
C PHE A 181 -0.02 -34.97 12.07
N GLN A 182 -0.60 -36.13 12.38
CA GLN A 182 -2.04 -36.26 12.55
C GLN A 182 -2.57 -35.50 13.78
N ASP A 183 -1.81 -35.47 14.87
CA ASP A 183 -2.20 -34.72 16.07
C ASP A 183 -2.12 -33.21 15.82
N TRP A 184 -1.10 -32.75 15.09
CA TRP A 184 -0.97 -31.36 14.67
C TRP A 184 -2.16 -30.93 13.79
N VAL A 185 -2.53 -31.75 12.80
CA VAL A 185 -3.69 -31.46 11.96
C VAL A 185 -4.98 -31.47 12.77
N ARG A 186 -5.14 -32.39 13.73
CA ARG A 186 -6.32 -32.39 14.61
C ARG A 186 -6.41 -31.09 15.42
N ASN A 187 -5.29 -30.60 15.95
CA ASN A 187 -5.22 -29.37 16.74
C ASN A 187 -5.46 -28.10 15.91
N ALA A 188 -5.24 -28.14 14.59
CA ALA A 188 -5.51 -27.02 13.68
C ALA A 188 -7.01 -26.81 13.38
N GLY A 189 -7.88 -27.72 13.83
CA GLY A 189 -9.32 -27.64 13.62
C GLY A 189 -9.95 -26.44 14.33
N VAL A 190 -10.94 -25.81 13.69
CA VAL A 190 -11.69 -24.68 14.26
C VAL A 190 -13.17 -25.04 14.30
N GLY A 191 -13.69 -25.33 15.50
CA GLY A 191 -15.08 -25.75 15.67
C GLY A 191 -15.39 -26.99 14.82
N PRO A 192 -16.43 -26.97 13.95
CA PRO A 192 -16.77 -28.10 13.09
C PRO A 192 -15.84 -28.26 11.87
N VAL A 193 -14.95 -27.29 11.62
CA VAL A 193 -14.07 -27.30 10.45
C VAL A 193 -12.83 -28.13 10.75
N SER A 194 -12.62 -29.18 9.95
CA SER A 194 -11.46 -30.05 10.10
C SER A 194 -10.14 -29.28 9.94
N GLY A 195 -9.12 -29.65 10.70
CA GLY A 195 -7.83 -28.97 10.60
C GLY A 195 -7.14 -29.19 9.25
N TRP A 196 -7.46 -30.26 8.51
CA TRP A 196 -7.01 -30.41 7.12
C TRP A 196 -7.43 -29.23 6.24
N ILE A 197 -8.70 -28.80 6.36
CA ILE A 197 -9.23 -27.66 5.61
C ILE A 197 -8.53 -26.38 6.05
N ILE A 198 -8.37 -26.18 7.36
CA ILE A 198 -7.70 -24.98 7.90
C ILE A 198 -6.24 -24.90 7.45
N SER A 199 -5.49 -25.99 7.57
CA SER A 199 -4.10 -26.09 7.10
C SER A 199 -4.01 -25.84 5.60
N ALA A 200 -4.93 -26.39 4.79
CA ALA A 200 -4.96 -26.15 3.35
C ALA A 200 -5.22 -24.68 3.01
N ILE A 201 -6.15 -24.01 3.71
CA ILE A 201 -6.42 -22.57 3.55
C ILE A 201 -5.17 -21.75 3.89
N ILE A 202 -4.50 -22.06 5.00
CA ILE A 202 -3.30 -21.33 5.43
C ILE A 202 -2.16 -21.55 4.43
N VAL A 203 -1.86 -22.81 4.07
CA VAL A 203 -0.83 -23.12 3.07
C VAL A 203 -1.14 -22.43 1.73
N GLY A 204 -2.39 -22.46 1.28
CA GLY A 204 -2.82 -21.77 0.06
C GLY A 204 -2.65 -20.25 0.15
N PHE A 205 -3.02 -19.64 1.27
CA PHE A 205 -2.87 -18.20 1.50
C PHE A 205 -1.40 -17.76 1.55
N TYR A 206 -0.55 -18.49 2.27
CA TYR A 206 0.88 -18.19 2.32
C TYR A 206 1.60 -18.50 1.01
N GLY A 207 1.17 -19.55 0.29
CA GLY A 207 1.62 -19.80 -1.09
C GLY A 207 1.28 -18.63 -2.01
N TRP A 208 0.06 -18.08 -1.91
CA TRP A 208 -0.31 -16.87 -2.62
C TRP A 208 0.54 -15.65 -2.21
N ILE A 209 0.82 -15.46 -0.91
CA ILE A 209 1.73 -14.39 -0.42
C ILE A 209 3.10 -14.50 -1.09
N VAL A 210 3.69 -15.70 -1.13
CA VAL A 210 5.00 -15.93 -1.77
C VAL A 210 4.93 -15.56 -3.25
N VAL A 211 3.94 -16.08 -3.98
CA VAL A 211 3.77 -15.76 -5.41
C VAL A 211 3.56 -14.25 -5.60
N ALA A 212 2.72 -13.61 -4.80
CA ALA A 212 2.45 -12.18 -4.89
C ALA A 212 3.69 -11.33 -4.55
N ALA A 213 4.52 -11.76 -3.59
CA ALA A 213 5.76 -11.09 -3.22
C ALA A 213 6.83 -11.21 -4.31
N PHE A 214 6.97 -12.36 -4.97
CA PHE A 214 7.98 -12.56 -6.01
C PHE A 214 7.54 -12.14 -7.42
N ARG A 215 6.26 -11.85 -7.63
CA ARG A 215 5.79 -11.27 -8.91
C ARG A 215 6.51 -9.95 -9.20
N THR A 216 7.23 -9.93 -10.31
CA THR A 216 7.83 -8.74 -10.89
C THR A 216 6.81 -8.06 -11.78
N HIS A 217 6.57 -6.77 -11.54
CA HIS A 217 5.74 -5.94 -12.41
C HIS A 217 6.67 -5.00 -13.18
N ARG A 218 6.40 -4.81 -14.47
CA ARG A 218 7.21 -3.90 -15.30
C ARG A 218 6.97 -2.47 -14.82
N HIS A 219 8.04 -1.74 -14.49
CA HIS A 219 7.95 -0.35 -14.08
C HIS A 219 7.31 0.48 -15.20
N GLN A 220 6.19 1.15 -14.91
CA GLN A 220 5.50 2.05 -15.85
C GLN A 220 5.50 3.48 -15.30
N GLY A 221 5.62 4.47 -16.19
CA GLY A 221 5.60 5.90 -15.85
C GLY A 221 6.87 6.40 -15.15
N GLU A 222 6.71 7.25 -14.13
CA GLU A 222 7.82 7.83 -13.36
C GLU A 222 8.63 6.78 -12.60
N LEU A 223 8.04 5.60 -12.33
CA LEU A 223 8.73 4.48 -11.69
C LEU A 223 9.79 3.84 -12.59
N ALA A 224 9.81 4.18 -13.89
CA ALA A 224 10.84 3.74 -14.84
C ALA A 224 12.02 4.72 -14.95
N HIS A 225 11.91 5.94 -14.39
CA HIS A 225 12.85 7.04 -14.59
C HIS A 225 13.81 7.26 -13.39
N GLY A 226 14.01 6.24 -12.55
CA GLY A 226 15.03 6.26 -11.50
C GLY A 226 14.83 5.23 -10.39
N ASP A 227 15.94 4.68 -9.90
CA ASP A 227 15.99 3.66 -8.85
C ASP A 227 16.06 4.23 -7.43
N ALA A 228 15.73 5.52 -7.24
CA ALA A 228 15.69 6.11 -5.90
C ALA A 228 14.59 5.43 -5.07
N HIS A 229 14.98 4.30 -4.47
CA HIS A 229 14.22 3.44 -3.60
C HIS A 229 13.77 4.27 -2.39
N VAL A 230 12.48 4.60 -2.36
CA VAL A 230 11.73 4.79 -1.11
C VAL A 230 10.87 3.56 -0.97
#